data_AF-A0A7S4JBL5-F1
#
_entry.id   AF-A0A7S4JBL5-F1
#
_cell.length_a   1.000
_cell.length_b   1.000
_cell.length_c   1.000
_cell.angle_alpha   90.00
_cell.angle_beta   90.00
_cell.angle_gamma   90.00
#
_symmetry.space_group_name_H-M   'P 1'
#
loop_
_entity.id
_entity.type
_entity.pdbx_description
1 polymer ?
#
loop_
_entity_poly.entity_id
_entity_poly.type
_entity_poly.pdbx_seq_one_letter_code
_entity_poly.pdbx_strand_id
1 'polypeptide(L)'
;VAGGSSSMDPTRHKHLRRVFRTLDEDGDGELVPAELRRRFHGGGDTRVTSGEITETQAFEELVMEMEGVAAASGDSERITFDEFEKFYAGKFGSLPTDDAFCTAVSRQWGNVPFVSSKEITKLERRIVDSLFKRGSNEREVLK
;
A
#
# COMPACT_ATOMS: atom_id res chain seq x y z
N VAL A 1 25.71 4.82 -12.99
CA VAL A 1 24.79 3.66 -13.02
C VAL A 1 23.46 4.12 -12.43
N ALA A 2 22.48 4.43 -13.28
CA ALA A 2 21.17 4.87 -12.83
C ALA A 2 20.32 3.60 -12.61
N GLY A 3 19.99 3.33 -11.35
CA GLY A 3 19.17 2.19 -10.94
C GLY A 3 17.86 2.17 -11.71
N GLY A 4 17.50 0.98 -12.21
CA GLY A 4 16.27 0.75 -12.94
C GLY A 4 15.10 1.26 -12.12
N SER A 5 14.54 2.39 -12.54
CA SER A 5 13.25 2.85 -12.05
C SER A 5 12.22 1.87 -12.60
N SER A 6 11.90 0.85 -11.81
CA SER A 6 10.68 0.08 -11.96
C SER A 6 9.56 1.07 -12.23
N SER A 7 8.94 0.96 -13.40
CA SER A 7 7.90 1.88 -13.90
C SER A 7 6.59 1.66 -13.13
N MET A 8 6.62 1.87 -11.81
CA MET A 8 5.47 1.79 -10.93
C MET A 8 4.91 3.20 -10.72
N ASP A 9 3.58 3.33 -10.75
CA ASP A 9 2.93 4.61 -10.53
C ASP A 9 3.36 5.23 -9.18
N PRO A 10 3.73 6.53 -9.12
CA PRO A 10 4.21 7.17 -7.90
C PRO A 10 3.20 7.09 -6.74
N THR A 11 1.91 6.92 -7.01
CA THR A 11 0.87 6.71 -6.01
C THR A 11 1.02 5.35 -5.34
N ARG A 12 1.18 4.28 -6.14
CA ARG A 12 1.40 2.91 -5.64
C ARG A 12 2.68 2.82 -4.82
N HIS A 13 3.77 3.39 -5.33
CA HIS A 13 5.06 3.43 -4.63
C HIS A 13 4.96 4.11 -3.26
N LYS A 14 4.34 5.30 -3.19
CA LYS A 14 4.15 6.01 -1.91
C LYS A 14 3.30 5.21 -0.91
N HIS A 15 2.27 4.52 -1.40
CA HIS A 15 1.42 3.69 -0.56
C HIS A 15 2.18 2.49 -0.02
N LEU A 16 2.87 1.73 -0.88
CA LEU A 16 3.71 0.60 -0.47
C LEU A 16 4.76 1.03 0.55
N ARG A 17 5.40 2.19 0.36
CA ARG A 17 6.38 2.72 1.31
C ARG A 17 5.77 3.06 2.68
N ARG A 18 4.50 3.48 2.71
CA ARG A 18 3.77 3.72 3.97
C ARG A 18 3.43 2.41 4.66
N VAL A 19 2.98 1.41 3.90
CA VAL A 19 2.68 0.08 4.41
C VAL A 19 3.95 -0.56 4.96
N PHE A 20 5.06 -0.55 4.20
CA PHE A 20 6.36 -1.07 4.61
C PHE A 20 6.80 -0.50 5.96
N ARG A 21 6.82 0.82 6.12
CA ARG A 21 7.14 1.47 7.41
C ARG A 21 6.15 1.17 8.56
N THR A 22 4.95 0.72 8.23
CA THR A 22 3.98 0.32 9.25
C THR A 22 4.26 -1.10 9.72
N LEU A 23 4.82 -1.94 8.85
CA LEU A 23 5.18 -3.33 9.11
C LEU A 23 6.56 -3.45 9.78
N ASP A 24 7.50 -2.61 9.36
CA ASP A 24 8.86 -2.48 9.90
C ASP A 24 8.78 -1.83 11.28
N GLU A 25 8.80 -2.67 12.33
CA GLU A 25 8.55 -2.23 13.70
C GLU A 25 9.85 -1.81 14.39
N ASP A 26 10.98 -2.40 13.99
CA ASP A 26 12.32 -2.07 14.48
C ASP A 26 12.90 -0.83 13.76
N GLY A 27 12.45 -0.55 12.53
CA GLY A 27 12.93 0.57 11.72
C GLY A 27 14.28 0.30 11.06
N ASP A 28 14.66 -0.97 10.89
CA ASP A 28 15.92 -1.39 10.28
C ASP A 28 15.87 -1.30 8.75
N GLY A 29 14.68 -1.10 8.19
CA GLY A 29 14.46 -0.99 6.75
C GLY A 29 14.34 -2.34 6.04
N GLU A 30 14.19 -3.42 6.79
CA GLU A 30 14.01 -4.79 6.32
C GLU A 30 12.79 -5.41 7.00
N LEU A 31 12.05 -6.28 6.31
CA LEU A 31 10.91 -6.98 6.91
C LEU A 31 11.26 -8.44 7.16
N VAL A 32 11.06 -8.90 8.39
CA VAL A 32 11.16 -10.33 8.73
C VAL A 32 9.79 -10.99 8.83
N PRO A 33 9.68 -12.31 8.56
CA PRO A 33 8.43 -13.07 8.69
C PRO A 33 7.74 -12.88 10.05
N ALA A 34 8.52 -12.73 11.12
CA ALA A 34 8.00 -12.51 12.47
C ALA A 34 7.23 -11.17 12.62
N GLU A 35 7.66 -10.11 11.94
CA GLU A 35 6.98 -8.80 11.96
C GLU A 35 5.71 -8.85 11.13
N LEU A 36 5.80 -9.47 9.94
CA LEU A 36 4.67 -9.64 9.03
C LEU A 36 3.56 -10.43 9.71
N ARG A 37 3.89 -11.49 10.46
CA ARG A 37 2.91 -12.30 11.18
C ARG A 37 2.10 -11.50 12.20
N ARG A 38 2.71 -10.52 12.87
CA ARG A 38 2.04 -9.69 13.88
C ARG A 38 1.00 -8.75 13.28
N ARG A 39 1.20 -8.33 12.02
CA ARG A 39 0.36 -7.33 11.34
C ARG A 39 -0.51 -7.92 10.23
N PHE A 40 -0.27 -9.16 9.85
CA PHE A 40 -1.07 -9.85 8.84
C PHE A 40 -2.51 -9.97 9.31
N HIS A 41 -3.44 -9.65 8.41
CA HIS A 41 -4.87 -9.80 8.65
C HIS A 41 -5.47 -10.63 7.52
N GLY A 42 -5.97 -11.83 7.86
CA GLY A 42 -6.55 -12.75 6.89
C GLY A 42 -7.85 -12.27 6.26
N GLY A 43 -8.47 -11.22 6.80
CA GLY A 43 -9.70 -10.63 6.28
C GLY A 43 -9.59 -10.05 4.86
N GLY A 44 -8.38 -9.94 4.30
CA GLY A 44 -8.15 -9.53 2.92
C GLY A 44 -8.27 -10.65 1.87
N ASP A 45 -8.17 -11.93 2.26
CA ASP A 45 -8.21 -13.07 1.35
C ASP A 45 -9.60 -13.72 1.36
N THR A 46 -10.25 -13.78 0.19
CA THR A 46 -11.59 -14.35 0.06
C THR A 46 -11.64 -15.80 0.53
N ARG A 47 -10.57 -16.59 0.32
CA ARG A 47 -10.48 -17.99 0.75
C ARG A 47 -10.46 -18.12 2.27
N VAL A 48 -9.81 -17.17 2.96
CA VAL A 48 -9.84 -17.09 4.44
C VAL A 48 -11.24 -16.74 4.92
N THR A 49 -11.88 -15.72 4.32
CA THR A 49 -13.24 -15.32 4.71
C THR A 49 -14.31 -16.37 4.39
N SER A 50 -14.07 -17.19 3.36
CA SER A 50 -14.92 -18.33 2.99
C SER A 50 -14.65 -19.58 3.83
N GLY A 51 -13.59 -19.59 4.65
CA GLY A 51 -13.17 -20.74 5.45
C GLY A 51 -12.51 -21.87 4.65
N GLU A 52 -12.11 -21.62 3.40
CA GLU A 52 -11.41 -22.60 2.55
C GLU A 52 -9.98 -22.82 3.02
N ILE A 53 -9.32 -21.75 3.49
CA ILE A 53 -7.99 -21.79 4.10
C ILE A 53 -8.00 -21.05 5.43
N THR A 54 -7.04 -21.37 6.30
CA THR A 54 -6.85 -20.62 7.55
C THR A 54 -6.01 -19.36 7.32
N GLU A 55 -6.14 -18.38 8.22
CA GLU A 55 -5.26 -17.20 8.22
C GLU A 55 -3.78 -17.58 8.32
N THR A 56 -3.45 -18.68 9.00
CA THR A 56 -2.09 -19.23 9.03
C THR A 56 -1.63 -19.71 7.67
N GLN A 57 -2.44 -20.49 6.96
CA GLN A 57 -2.08 -20.97 5.62
C GLN A 57 -1.93 -19.82 4.62
N ALA A 58 -2.84 -18.85 4.65
CA ALA A 58 -2.73 -17.67 3.78
C ALA A 58 -1.45 -16.86 4.06
N PHE A 59 -1.04 -16.80 5.32
CA PHE A 59 0.22 -16.17 5.73
C PHE A 59 1.45 -16.97 5.27
N GLU A 60 1.43 -18.30 5.43
CA GLU A 60 2.53 -19.17 4.99
C GLU A 60 2.73 -19.11 3.48
N GLU A 61 1.64 -19.15 2.70
CA GLU A 61 1.69 -18.94 1.24
C GLU A 61 2.30 -17.58 0.91
N LEU A 62 1.86 -16.52 1.61
CA LEU A 62 2.36 -15.16 1.38
C LEU A 62 3.86 -15.05 1.63
N VAL A 63 4.34 -15.57 2.77
CA VAL A 63 5.76 -15.52 3.12
C VAL A 63 6.57 -16.32 2.11
N MET A 64 6.12 -17.51 1.74
CA MET A 64 6.79 -18.33 0.74
C MET A 64 6.89 -17.63 -0.62
N GLU A 65 5.83 -16.95 -1.06
CA GLU A 65 5.88 -16.17 -2.32
C GLU A 65 6.87 -14.99 -2.22
N MET A 66 6.89 -14.27 -1.08
CA MET A 66 7.79 -13.13 -0.89
C MET A 66 9.26 -13.56 -0.77
N GLU A 67 9.54 -14.62 -0.01
CA GLU A 67 10.87 -15.23 0.08
C GLU A 67 11.34 -15.74 -1.28
N GLY A 68 10.42 -16.26 -2.12
CA GLY A 68 10.74 -16.63 -3.50
C GLY A 68 11.22 -15.44 -4.35
N VAL A 69 10.61 -14.27 -4.17
CA VAL A 69 11.04 -13.02 -4.85
C VAL A 69 12.37 -12.51 -4.30
N ALA A 70 12.59 -12.62 -2.98
CA ALA A 70 13.83 -12.19 -2.34
C ALA A 70 15.01 -13.11 -2.70
N ALA A 71 14.80 -14.43 -2.64
CA ALA A 71 15.77 -15.43 -3.05
C ALA A 71 16.20 -15.27 -4.53
N ALA A 72 15.28 -14.86 -5.40
CA ALA A 72 15.59 -14.56 -6.80
C ALA A 72 16.50 -13.31 -6.97
N SER A 73 16.51 -12.41 -5.99
CA SER A 73 17.36 -11.21 -5.96
C SER A 73 18.74 -11.45 -5.34
N GLY A 74 18.96 -12.63 -4.74
CA GLY A 74 20.28 -13.11 -4.33
C GLY A 74 20.61 -12.94 -2.84
N ASP A 75 19.74 -12.30 -2.05
CA ASP A 75 20.02 -11.98 -0.66
C ASP A 75 18.83 -12.27 0.28
N SER A 76 19.17 -12.97 1.36
CA SER A 76 18.63 -12.87 2.71
C SER A 76 17.23 -13.40 3.07
N GLU A 77 17.14 -13.84 4.33
CA GLU A 77 15.96 -14.22 5.13
C GLU A 77 15.06 -12.99 5.46
N ARG A 78 15.26 -11.89 4.73
CA ARG A 78 14.75 -10.55 4.99
C ARG A 78 14.25 -9.94 3.69
N ILE A 79 13.16 -9.20 3.76
CA ILE A 79 12.52 -8.60 2.60
C ILE A 79 12.79 -7.10 2.61
N THR A 80 13.59 -6.64 1.65
CA THR A 80 13.86 -5.21 1.47
C THR A 80 12.67 -4.51 0.81
N PHE A 81 12.66 -3.17 0.87
CA PHE A 81 11.60 -2.38 0.22
C PHE A 81 11.53 -2.59 -1.31
N ASP A 82 12.67 -2.83 -1.98
CA ASP A 82 12.70 -3.09 -3.43
C ASP A 82 12.05 -4.43 -3.79
N GLU A 83 12.30 -5.47 -3.00
CA GLU A 83 11.69 -6.79 -3.16
C GLU A 83 10.20 -6.75 -2.82
N PHE A 84 9.84 -6.03 -1.76
CA PHE A 84 8.44 -5.79 -1.40
C PHE A 84 7.68 -5.09 -2.54
N GLU A 85 8.30 -4.09 -3.18
CA GLU A 85 7.72 -3.42 -4.34
C GLU A 85 7.53 -4.38 -5.52
N LYS A 86 8.57 -5.15 -5.89
CA LYS A 86 8.51 -6.12 -6.99
C LYS A 86 7.47 -7.20 -6.75
N PHE A 87 7.38 -7.70 -5.52
CA PHE A 87 6.38 -8.67 -5.12
C PHE A 87 4.96 -8.16 -5.37
N TYR A 88 4.64 -6.96 -4.88
CA TYR A 88 3.32 -6.37 -5.08
C TYR A 88 3.06 -5.92 -6.52
N ALA A 89 4.10 -5.51 -7.24
CA ALA A 89 4.01 -5.25 -8.68
C ALA A 89 3.65 -6.52 -9.46
N GLY A 90 4.16 -7.69 -9.07
CA GLY A 90 3.73 -8.97 -9.64
C GLY A 90 2.31 -9.38 -9.23
N LYS A 91 2.01 -9.34 -7.93
CA LYS A 91 0.75 -9.84 -7.35
C LYS A 91 -0.47 -9.01 -7.72
N PHE A 92 -0.34 -7.68 -7.71
CA PHE A 92 -1.43 -6.74 -7.97
C PHE A 92 -1.19 -5.82 -9.17
N GLY A 93 -0.10 -6.01 -9.94
CA GLY A 93 0.18 -5.20 -11.13
C GLY A 93 -0.90 -5.24 -12.20
N SER A 94 -1.66 -6.33 -12.26
CA SER A 94 -2.80 -6.50 -13.19
C SER A 94 -4.04 -5.66 -12.80
N LEU A 95 -4.08 -5.07 -11.59
CA LEU A 95 -5.23 -4.27 -11.18
C LEU A 95 -5.36 -2.98 -12.01
N PRO A 96 -6.58 -2.64 -12.46
CA PRO A 96 -6.81 -1.58 -13.43
C PRO A 96 -6.66 -0.16 -12.85
N THR A 97 -6.67 0.00 -11.52
CA THR A 97 -6.59 1.32 -10.86
C THR A 97 -5.68 1.25 -9.64
N ASP A 98 -5.02 2.37 -9.34
CA ASP A 98 -4.15 2.51 -8.16
C ASP A 98 -4.94 2.42 -6.86
N ASP A 99 -6.21 2.82 -6.89
CA ASP A 99 -7.13 2.71 -5.75
C ASP A 99 -7.45 1.25 -5.40
N ALA A 100 -7.70 0.41 -6.41
CA ALA A 100 -7.91 -1.02 -6.22
C ALA A 100 -6.63 -1.69 -5.68
N PHE A 101 -5.47 -1.28 -6.20
CA PHE A 101 -4.17 -1.72 -5.70
C PHE A 101 -3.97 -1.35 -4.23
N CYS A 102 -4.12 -0.07 -3.86
CA CYS A 102 -3.94 0.38 -2.49
C CYS A 102 -4.96 -0.28 -1.54
N THR A 103 -6.19 -0.47 -1.99
CA THR A 103 -7.22 -1.17 -1.21
C THR A 103 -6.85 -2.62 -0.94
N ALA A 104 -6.37 -3.35 -1.95
CA ALA A 104 -5.98 -4.75 -1.81
C ALA A 104 -4.82 -4.90 -0.82
N VAL A 105 -3.76 -4.07 -0.96
CA VAL A 105 -2.62 -4.06 -0.04
C VAL A 105 -3.07 -3.68 1.38
N SER A 106 -3.88 -2.63 1.53
CA SER A 106 -4.34 -2.17 2.86
C SER A 106 -5.17 -3.21 3.59
N ARG A 107 -6.03 -3.96 2.88
CA ARG A 107 -6.86 -5.01 3.47
C ARG A 107 -6.03 -6.17 4.02
N GLN A 108 -4.92 -6.50 3.36
CA GLN A 108 -4.01 -7.56 3.77
C GLN A 108 -3.29 -7.28 5.09
N TRP A 109 -3.10 -6.00 5.44
CA TRP A 109 -2.34 -5.55 6.61
C TRP A 109 -3.19 -4.80 7.66
N GLY A 110 -4.51 -5.03 7.68
CA GLY A 110 -5.38 -4.49 8.74
C GLY A 110 -5.79 -3.02 8.56
N ASN A 111 -6.07 -2.61 7.31
CA ASN A 111 -6.61 -1.30 6.94
C ASN A 111 -5.63 -0.13 7.16
N VAL A 112 -4.42 -0.27 6.61
CA VAL A 112 -3.44 0.84 6.57
C VAL A 112 -4.08 2.04 5.84
N PRO A 113 -4.24 3.20 6.49
CA PRO A 113 -4.97 4.31 5.89
C PRO A 113 -4.21 4.86 4.69
N PHE A 114 -4.89 4.91 3.53
CA PHE A 114 -4.39 5.55 2.32
C PHE A 114 -5.36 6.64 1.84
N VAL A 115 -4.82 7.68 1.20
CA VAL A 115 -5.63 8.71 0.58
C VAL A 115 -5.96 8.26 -0.84
N SER A 116 -7.21 7.89 -1.07
CA SER A 116 -7.74 7.55 -2.39
C SER A 116 -7.75 8.78 -3.31
N SER A 117 -7.51 8.57 -4.61
CA SER A 117 -7.69 9.63 -5.63
C SER A 117 -9.08 10.28 -5.56
N LYS A 118 -10.12 9.54 -5.18
CA LYS A 118 -11.48 10.11 -4.99
C LYS A 118 -11.52 11.13 -3.86
N GLU A 119 -10.82 10.86 -2.76
CA GLU A 119 -10.73 11.77 -1.61
C GLU A 119 -9.86 12.99 -1.93
N ILE A 120 -8.81 12.83 -2.75
CA ILE A 120 -8.02 13.95 -3.27
C ILE A 120 -8.90 14.89 -4.10
N THR A 121 -9.62 14.37 -5.11
CA THR A 121 -10.50 15.20 -5.96
C THR A 121 -11.61 15.88 -5.14
N LYS A 122 -12.12 15.20 -4.10
CA LYS A 122 -13.11 15.78 -3.19
C LYS A 122 -12.52 16.91 -2.35
N LEU A 123 -11.29 16.75 -1.85
CA LEU A 123 -10.58 17.79 -1.10
C LEU A 123 -10.24 18.98 -2.00
N GLU A 124 -9.76 18.75 -3.22
CA GLU A 124 -9.50 19.80 -4.20
C GLU A 124 -10.77 20.60 -4.50
N ARG A 125 -11.90 19.93 -4.73
CA ARG A 125 -13.19 20.59 -4.93
C ARG A 125 -13.59 21.44 -3.73
N ARG A 126 -13.39 20.93 -2.51
CA ARG A 126 -13.70 21.69 -1.27
C ARG A 126 -12.80 22.91 -1.10
N ILE A 127 -11.52 22.80 -1.44
CA ILE A 127 -10.59 23.93 -1.38
C ILE A 127 -11.00 24.99 -2.40
N VAL A 128 -11.28 24.59 -3.64
CA VAL A 128 -11.73 25.51 -4.69
C VAL A 128 -13.04 26.20 -4.32
N ASP A 129 -14.03 25.46 -3.81
CA ASP A 129 -15.31 26.03 -3.33
C ASP A 129 -15.11 27.01 -2.17
N SER A 130 -14.28 26.63 -1.19
CA SER A 130 -13.97 27.50 -0.05
C SER A 130 -13.24 28.79 -0.45
N LEU A 131 -12.35 28.72 -1.44
CA LEU A 131 -11.66 29.90 -1.99
C LEU A 131 -12.62 30.80 -2.76
N PHE A 132 -13.52 30.23 -3.55
CA PHE A 132 -14.53 30.98 -4.31
C PHE A 132 -15.55 31.69 -3.38
N LYS A 133 -15.95 31.01 -2.30
CA LYS A 133 -16.88 31.56 -1.30
C LYS A 133 -16.26 32.69 -0.48
N ARG A 134 -14.96 32.58 -0.17
CA ARG A 134 -14.21 33.63 0.54
C ARG A 134 -14.02 34.89 -0.31
N GLY A 135 -13.73 34.74 -1.61
CA GLY A 135 -13.63 35.87 -2.55
C GLY A 135 -14.96 36.61 -2.80
N SER A 136 -16.10 35.92 -2.67
CA SER A 136 -17.43 36.56 -2.76
C SER A 136 -17.76 37.37 -1.49
N ASN A 137 -17.44 36.85 -0.31
CA ASN A 137 -17.70 37.54 0.96
C ASN A 137 -16.87 38.83 1.10
N GLU A 138 -15.61 38.86 0.63
CA GLU A 138 -14.75 40.04 0.71
C GLU A 138 -15.19 41.19 -0.23
N ARG A 139 -15.96 40.90 -1.29
CA ARG A 139 -16.50 41.92 -2.20
C ARG A 139 -17.80 42.57 -1.72
N GLU A 140 -18.52 41.95 -0.78
CA GLU A 140 -19.77 42.47 -0.25
C GLU A 140 -19.54 43.47 0.92
N VAL A 141 -18.41 43.39 1.61
CA VAL A 141 -18.06 44.28 2.73
C VAL A 141 -17.47 45.63 2.29
N LEU A 142 -17.21 45.82 1.00
CA LEU A 142 -16.63 47.06 0.42
C LEU A 142 -17.66 47.96 -0.30
N LYS A 143 -18.95 47.74 -0.12
CA LYS A 143 -20.03 48.64 -0.60
C LYS A 143 -20.70 49.33 0.59
#